data_AF-A0AAD3DNN2-F1
#
_entry.id   AF-A0AAD3DNN2-F1
#
_cell.length_a   1.000
_cell.length_b   1.000
_cell.length_c   1.000
_cell.angle_alpha   90.00
_cell.angle_beta   90.00
_cell.angle_gamma   90.00
#
_symmetry.space_group_name_H-M   'P 1'
#
loop_
_entity.id
_entity.type
_entity.pdbx_description
1 polymer ?
#
loop_
_entity_poly.entity_id
_entity_poly.type
_entity_poly.pdbx_seq_one_letter_code
_entity_poly.pdbx_strand_id
1 'polypeptide(L)'
;AAAAAATAGSSAVSSGSELPRRADIILHEIFGTDPLSEHILPSLAQVQEDLAAADAAYVPSAFRIVAALAHSAQLEARMRTVHPPLPLPLPREQQQQQQEGTA
;
A
#
# COMPACT_ATOMS: atom_id res chain seq x y z
N ALA A 1 33.23 15.03 -20.61
CA ALA A 1 32.44 15.98 -19.83
C ALA A 1 31.32 15.20 -19.15
N ALA A 2 31.27 15.20 -17.83
CA ALA A 2 30.27 14.48 -17.05
C ALA A 2 28.93 15.22 -17.07
N ALA A 3 27.83 14.50 -17.32
CA ALA A 3 26.48 15.03 -17.17
C ALA A 3 25.91 14.49 -15.86
N ALA A 4 25.56 15.41 -14.96
CA ALA A 4 25.04 15.16 -13.63
C ALA A 4 23.67 14.48 -13.68
N ALA A 5 23.48 13.45 -12.85
CA ALA A 5 22.20 12.83 -12.58
C ALA A 5 21.34 13.82 -11.76
N ALA A 6 20.26 14.31 -12.35
CA ALA A 6 19.27 15.12 -11.65
C ALA A 6 18.30 14.20 -10.89
N THR A 7 18.37 14.30 -9.57
CA THR A 7 17.42 13.72 -8.61
C THR A 7 16.06 14.38 -8.79
N ALA A 8 15.20 13.83 -9.64
CA ALA A 8 13.82 14.29 -9.79
C ALA A 8 12.96 13.66 -8.69
N GLY A 9 12.59 14.48 -7.71
CA GLY A 9 11.56 14.14 -6.72
C GLY A 9 10.24 13.80 -7.39
N SER A 10 9.47 12.92 -6.75
CA SER A 10 8.14 12.47 -7.18
C SER A 10 7.17 13.66 -7.30
N SER A 11 7.14 14.29 -8.47
CA SER A 11 6.08 15.21 -8.85
C SER A 11 4.79 14.42 -9.04
N ALA A 12 3.70 14.87 -8.41
CA ALA A 12 2.36 14.36 -8.67
C ALA A 12 2.07 14.45 -10.18
N VAL A 13 2.20 13.31 -10.87
CA VAL A 13 1.90 13.20 -12.29
C VAL A 13 0.38 13.17 -12.42
N SER A 14 -0.16 14.10 -13.20
CA SER A 14 -1.55 14.05 -13.65
C SER A 14 -1.66 12.94 -14.70
N SER A 15 -1.80 11.70 -14.25
CA SER A 15 -1.67 10.46 -15.03
C SER A 15 -2.60 10.35 -16.25
N GLY A 16 -3.69 11.14 -16.27
CA GLY A 16 -4.69 11.09 -17.34
C GLY A 16 -4.21 11.65 -18.70
N SER A 17 -3.13 12.44 -18.75
CA SER A 17 -2.68 13.07 -20.02
C SER A 17 -1.58 12.32 -20.77
N GLU A 18 -0.96 11.31 -20.16
CA GLU A 18 0.19 10.61 -20.77
C GLU A 18 -0.20 9.38 -21.61
N LEU A 19 -1.35 8.76 -21.32
CA LEU A 19 -1.80 7.57 -22.04
C LEU A 19 -2.77 7.96 -23.17
N PRO A 20 -2.63 7.36 -24.37
CA PRO A 20 -3.45 7.71 -25.53
C PRO A 20 -4.93 7.34 -25.36
N ARG A 21 -5.23 6.44 -24.43
CA ARG A 21 -6.56 5.98 -24.05
C ARG A 21 -6.49 5.20 -22.75
N ARG A 22 -7.67 4.94 -22.17
CA ARG A 22 -7.82 3.97 -21.08
C ARG A 22 -7.43 2.56 -21.53
N ALA A 23 -6.83 1.79 -20.62
CA ALA A 23 -6.29 0.47 -20.86
C ALA A 23 -7.36 -0.63 -20.76
N ASP A 24 -7.33 -1.59 -21.68
CA ASP A 24 -8.21 -2.77 -21.64
C ASP A 24 -7.62 -3.91 -20.80
N ILE A 25 -6.31 -3.84 -20.49
CA ILE A 25 -5.61 -4.82 -19.66
C ILE A 25 -4.75 -4.06 -18.66
N ILE A 26 -4.95 -4.34 -17.38
CA ILE A 26 -4.13 -3.85 -16.27
C ILE A 26 -3.26 -5.01 -15.79
N LEU A 27 -1.97 -4.94 -16.11
CA LEU A 27 -0.96 -5.85 -15.56
C LEU A 27 -0.32 -5.19 -14.36
N HIS A 28 -0.35 -5.86 -13.21
CA HIS A 28 0.30 -5.39 -11.99
C HIS A 28 1.06 -6.54 -11.31
N GLU A 29 2.24 -6.21 -10.81
CA GLU A 29 3.03 -7.08 -9.95
C GLU A 29 3.44 -6.21 -8.76
N ILE A 30 2.65 -6.30 -7.70
CA ILE A 30 2.83 -5.56 -6.45
C ILE A 30 2.61 -6.58 -5.32
N PHE A 31 3.38 -7.68 -5.37
CA PHE A 31 3.25 -8.78 -4.41
C PHE A 31 4.60 -9.12 -3.78
N GLY A 32 4.94 -8.44 -2.69
CA GLY A 32 5.91 -8.92 -1.71
C GLY A 32 5.28 -9.93 -0.73
N THR A 33 5.94 -10.10 0.43
CA THR A 33 5.51 -11.08 1.44
C THR A 33 4.15 -10.75 2.06
N ASP A 34 3.82 -9.46 2.17
CA ASP A 34 2.51 -8.96 2.56
C ASP A 34 1.93 -8.10 1.43
N PRO A 35 1.03 -8.66 0.61
CA PRO A 35 0.38 -7.96 -0.50
C PRO A 35 -0.28 -6.63 -0.12
N LEU A 36 -0.74 -6.47 1.14
CA LEU A 36 -1.47 -5.28 1.58
C LEU A 36 -0.54 -4.16 2.04
N SER A 37 0.71 -4.49 2.37
CA SER A 37 1.70 -3.51 2.82
C SER A 37 2.19 -2.58 1.70
N GLU A 38 1.96 -2.94 0.45
CA GLU A 38 2.46 -2.22 -0.73
C GLU A 38 1.41 -1.32 -1.38
N HIS A 39 0.40 -0.91 -0.63
CA HIS A 39 -0.65 0.04 -1.08
C HIS A 39 -1.40 -0.39 -2.35
N ILE A 40 -1.47 -1.70 -2.63
CA ILE A 40 -2.12 -2.23 -3.84
C ILE A 40 -3.58 -1.79 -3.99
N LEU A 41 -4.34 -1.73 -2.88
CA LEU A 41 -5.75 -1.38 -2.91
C LEU A 41 -5.98 0.08 -3.31
N PRO A 42 -5.35 1.09 -2.65
CA PRO A 42 -5.38 2.47 -3.14
C PRO A 42 -4.92 2.63 -4.59
N SER A 43 -3.85 1.95 -5.00
CA SER A 43 -3.33 2.05 -6.36
C SER A 43 -4.32 1.52 -7.40
N LEU A 44 -4.93 0.36 -7.17
CA LEU A 44 -5.92 -0.20 -8.09
C LEU A 44 -7.21 0.62 -8.12
N ALA A 45 -7.62 1.23 -7.01
CA ALA A 45 -8.77 2.14 -6.99
C ALA A 45 -8.54 3.34 -7.93
N GLN A 46 -7.38 3.98 -7.85
CA GLN A 46 -7.05 5.10 -8.74
C GLN A 46 -6.96 4.66 -10.21
N VAL A 47 -6.36 3.50 -10.48
CA VAL A 47 -6.28 2.92 -11.83
C VAL A 47 -7.68 2.70 -12.39
N GLN A 48 -8.60 2.18 -11.58
CA GLN A 48 -9.98 1.94 -11.99
C GLN A 48 -10.71 3.26 -12.33
N GLU A 49 -10.47 4.32 -11.54
CA GLU A 49 -11.09 5.63 -11.76
C GLU A 49 -10.54 6.32 -13.02
N ASP A 50 -9.23 6.30 -13.24
CA ASP A 50 -8.59 7.19 -14.22
C ASP A 50 -8.04 6.51 -15.47
N LEU A 51 -7.58 5.26 -15.35
CA LEU A 51 -6.71 4.64 -16.34
C LEU A 51 -7.32 3.39 -17.00
N ALA A 52 -8.21 2.67 -16.31
CA ALA A 52 -8.83 1.46 -16.84
C ALA A 52 -10.09 1.76 -17.66
N ALA A 53 -10.30 0.98 -18.72
CA ALA A 53 -11.60 0.90 -19.39
C ALA A 53 -12.62 0.22 -18.47
N ALA A 54 -13.92 0.40 -18.74
CA ALA A 54 -14.98 -0.15 -17.90
C ALA A 54 -14.99 -1.69 -17.85
N ASP A 55 -14.52 -2.33 -18.92
CA ASP A 55 -14.40 -3.77 -19.10
C ASP A 55 -12.95 -4.28 -19.03
N ALA A 56 -12.05 -3.48 -18.45
CA ALA A 56 -10.64 -3.83 -18.37
C ALA A 56 -10.41 -5.15 -17.61
N ALA A 57 -9.54 -6.00 -18.16
CA ALA A 57 -9.08 -7.21 -17.52
C ALA A 57 -7.91 -6.90 -16.57
N TYR A 58 -7.96 -7.40 -15.34
CA TYR A 58 -6.88 -7.27 -14.35
C TYR A 58 -6.09 -8.57 -14.26
N VAL A 59 -4.76 -8.46 -14.26
CA VAL A 59 -3.84 -9.61 -14.16
C VAL A 59 -2.81 -9.34 -13.06
N PRO A 60 -2.83 -10.15 -11.95
CA PRO A 60 -3.87 -11.10 -11.60
C PRO A 60 -5.21 -10.41 -11.26
N SER A 61 -6.31 -11.12 -11.46
CA SER A 61 -7.66 -10.61 -11.18
C SER A 61 -8.08 -10.74 -9.72
N ALA A 62 -7.44 -11.63 -8.97
CA ALA A 62 -7.70 -11.87 -7.56
C ALA A 62 -6.50 -12.56 -6.90
N PHE A 63 -6.42 -12.44 -5.57
CA PHE A 63 -5.53 -13.22 -4.73
C PHE A 63 -6.27 -13.62 -3.44
N ARG A 64 -5.71 -14.57 -2.69
CA ARG A 64 -6.25 -15.02 -1.41
C ARG A 64 -5.16 -14.99 -0.36
N ILE A 65 -5.42 -14.31 0.75
CA ILE A 65 -4.58 -14.41 1.94
C ILE A 65 -5.09 -15.59 2.77
N VAL A 66 -4.18 -16.50 3.11
CA VAL A 66 -4.47 -17.65 3.96
C VAL A 66 -3.61 -17.54 5.21
N ALA A 67 -4.25 -17.70 6.36
CA ALA A 67 -3.58 -17.68 7.65
C ALA A 67 -3.83 -19.00 8.39
N ALA A 68 -2.82 -19.46 9.12
CA ALA A 68 -2.90 -20.64 9.99
C ALA A 68 -2.28 -20.30 11.34
N LEU A 69 -2.91 -20.79 12.41
CA LEU A 69 -2.31 -20.72 13.74
C LEU A 69 -1.25 -21.82 13.87
N ALA A 70 -0.05 -21.44 14.30
CA ALA A 70 1.06 -22.35 14.50
C ALA A 70 1.76 -22.09 15.84
N HIS A 71 2.26 -23.15 16.47
CA HIS A 71 3.18 -23.04 17.59
C HIS A 71 4.63 -23.16 17.10
N SER A 72 5.51 -22.28 17.57
CA SER A 72 6.95 -22.35 17.32
C SER A 72 7.72 -21.77 18.50
N ALA A 73 8.43 -22.64 19.24
CA ALA A 73 9.27 -22.22 20.36
C ALA A 73 10.38 -21.23 19.94
N GLN A 74 10.90 -21.37 18.72
CA GLN A 74 11.90 -20.45 18.17
C GLN A 74 11.31 -19.07 17.88
N LEU A 75 10.09 -19.03 17.30
CA LEU A 75 9.40 -17.77 17.06
C LEU A 75 9.05 -17.09 18.38
N GLU A 76 8.59 -17.85 19.37
CA GLU A 76 8.29 -17.36 20.72
C GLU A 76 9.53 -16.74 21.38
N ALA A 77 10.66 -17.44 21.36
CA ALA A 77 11.93 -16.93 21.89
C ALA A 77 12.35 -15.63 21.18
N ARG A 78 12.18 -15.55 19.85
CA ARG A 78 12.50 -14.35 19.07
C ARG A 78 11.57 -13.18 19.42
N MET A 79 10.26 -13.41 19.53
CA MET A 79 9.29 -12.36 19.85
C MET A 79 9.53 -11.74 21.23
N ARG A 80 10.08 -12.48 22.20
CA ARG A 80 10.47 -11.93 23.52
C ARG A 80 11.62 -10.92 23.45
N THR A 81 12.44 -10.96 22.40
CA THR A 81 13.58 -10.05 22.20
C THR A 81 13.25 -8.85 21.32
N VAL A 82 12.13 -8.91 20.60
CA VAL A 82 11.64 -7.79 19.77
C VAL A 82 10.76 -6.92 20.67
N HIS A 83 11.05 -5.61 20.73
CA HIS A 83 10.17 -4.68 21.43
C HIS A 83 8.76 -4.78 20.87
N PRO A 84 7.71 -4.80 21.70
CA PRO A 84 6.35 -4.80 21.19
C PRO A 84 6.17 -3.60 20.26
N PRO A 85 5.42 -3.75 19.16
CA PRO A 85 5.05 -2.60 18.34
C PRO A 85 4.39 -1.56 19.24
N LEU A 86 4.67 -0.29 18.97
CA LEU A 86 3.99 0.82 19.64
C LEU A 86 2.48 0.55 19.61
N PRO A 87 1.75 0.91 20.69
CA PRO A 87 0.30 0.77 20.71
C PRO A 87 -0.28 1.35 19.42
N LEU A 88 -1.29 0.67 18.85
CA LEU A 88 -2.01 1.21 17.70
C LEU A 88 -2.44 2.66 18.03
N PRO A 89 -2.22 3.62 17.12
CA PRO A 89 -2.67 4.98 17.34
C PRO A 89 -4.16 4.97 17.68
N LEU A 90 -4.54 5.70 18.73
CA LEU A 90 -5.95 5.83 19.09
C LEU A 90 -6.74 6.36 17.87
N PRO A 91 -8.00 5.93 17.67
CA PRO A 91 -8.87 6.52 16.65
C PRO A 91 -8.87 8.05 16.75
N ARG A 92 -8.90 8.75 15.60
CA ARG A 92 -8.78 10.22 15.53
C ARG A 92 -9.77 10.95 16.46
N GLU A 93 -10.93 10.37 16.69
CA GLU A 93 -11.98 10.89 17.59
C GLU A 93 -11.52 10.93 19.07
N GLN A 94 -10.75 9.93 19.50
CA GLN A 94 -10.20 9.87 20.86
C GLN A 94 -8.96 10.77 21.02
N GLN A 95 -8.24 11.04 19.92
CA GLN A 95 -7.11 11.97 19.93
C GLN A 95 -7.56 13.43 20.11
N GLN A 96 -8.71 13.80 19.53
CA GLN A 96 -9.29 15.15 19.68
C GLN A 96 -9.80 15.40 21.11
N GLN A 97 -10.48 14.42 21.71
CA GLN A 97 -10.97 14.53 23.10
C GLN A 97 -9.84 14.66 24.13
N GLN A 98 -8.68 14.04 23.89
CA GLN A 98 -7.51 14.19 24.76
C GLN A 98 -6.84 15.57 24.63
N GLN A 99 -6.89 16.19 23.46
CA GLN A 99 -6.37 17.56 23.28
C GLN A 99 -7.27 18.61 23.93
N GLU A 100 -8.58 18.37 23.99
CA GLU A 100 -9.54 19.26 24.64
C GLU A 100 -9.56 19.13 26.18
N GLY A 101 -9.15 17.98 26.73
CA GLY A 101 -9.08 17.74 28.18
C GLY A 101 -7.82 18.27 28.88
N THR A 102 -6.92 18.94 28.16
CA THR A 102 -5.65 19.49 28.70
C THR A 102 -5.56 21.02 28.60
N ALA A 103 -6.71 21.70 28.54
CA ALA A 103 -6.82 23.16 28.57
C ALA A 103 -7.34 23.64 29.94
#